data_AF-A0A4Y7M263-F1
#
_entry.id   AF-A0A4Y7M263-F1
#
_cell.length_a   1.000
_cell.length_b   1.000
_cell.length_c   1.000
_cell.angle_alpha   90.00
_cell.angle_beta   90.00
_cell.angle_gamma   90.00
#
_symmetry.space_group_name_H-M   'P 1'
#
loop_
_entity.id
_entity.type
_entity.pdbx_description
1 polymer ?
#
loop_
_entity_poly.entity_id
_entity_poly.type
_entity_poly.pdbx_seq_one_letter_code
_entity_poly.pdbx_strand_id
1 'polypeptide(L)'
;MEVTSLVEILAKSSSDDVCHRELCPDDNLVIVTIDLLRNLTNRKFLACILIALRDLRSSSPFGYRKVFEQYAAILEQKYPSLAIEGENHPPPFINQKIAQFLGIVKILLILLVVSGTNVFMHLGVNTPSVWEWTQQNKFYACLMTFFLCNAIEGQLISTGAFEITLNDVPLWSKLETGRIPQPPELFQMIDNHLNMASPQLSLDS
;
A
#
# COMPACT_ATOMS: atom_id res chain seq x y z
N MET A 1 -5.76 19.87 -7.69
CA MET A 1 -5.15 20.70 -6.63
C MET A 1 -3.91 19.95 -6.16
N GLU A 2 -2.76 20.28 -6.74
CA GLU A 2 -1.52 19.53 -6.52
C GLU A 2 -1.01 19.75 -5.10
N VAL A 3 -0.61 18.66 -4.44
CA VAL A 3 -0.06 18.66 -3.07
C VAL A 3 1.19 19.55 -2.96
N THR A 4 1.90 19.78 -4.07
CA THR A 4 3.00 20.75 -4.19
C THR A 4 2.57 22.18 -3.83
N SER A 5 1.36 22.58 -4.22
CA SER A 5 0.82 23.90 -3.87
C SER A 5 0.49 24.01 -2.38
N LEU A 6 0.08 22.94 -1.71
CA LEU A 6 -0.15 22.98 -0.25
C LEU A 6 1.17 23.18 0.51
N VAL A 7 2.27 22.59 0.04
CA VAL A 7 3.60 22.79 0.65
C VAL A 7 4.10 24.22 0.43
N GLU A 8 3.91 24.80 -0.77
CA GLU A 8 4.24 26.21 -1.02
C GLU A 8 3.34 27.18 -0.25
N ILE A 9 2.04 26.90 -0.13
CA ILE A 9 1.10 27.72 0.63
C ILE A 9 1.46 27.70 2.13
N LEU A 10 1.82 26.54 2.68
CA LEU A 10 2.27 26.41 4.08
C LEU A 10 3.64 27.06 4.31
N ALA A 11 4.56 26.98 3.34
CA ALA A 11 5.85 27.66 3.42
C ALA A 11 5.72 29.20 3.31
N LYS A 12 4.80 29.67 2.48
CA LYS A 12 4.50 31.10 2.29
C LYS A 12 3.83 31.70 3.54
N SER A 13 2.93 30.96 4.18
CA SER A 13 2.27 31.37 5.43
C SER A 13 3.23 31.49 6.62
N SER A 14 4.41 30.86 6.57
CA SER A 14 5.36 30.85 7.69
C SER A 14 6.35 32.02 7.70
N SER A 15 6.48 32.78 6.60
CA SER A 15 7.42 33.91 6.53
C SER A 15 6.82 35.24 6.98
N ASP A 16 5.49 35.37 7.02
CA ASP A 16 4.82 36.67 7.24
C ASP A 16 4.27 36.87 8.66
N ASP A 17 4.26 35.86 9.54
CA ASP A 17 3.75 35.97 10.93
C ASP A 17 4.87 36.03 12.00
N VAL A 18 5.95 36.76 11.71
CA VAL A 18 6.86 37.25 12.74
C VAL A 18 6.35 38.61 13.20
N CYS A 19 5.85 38.64 14.44
CA CYS A 19 5.32 39.79 15.20
C CYS A 19 3.81 40.07 15.05
N HIS A 20 2.99 39.53 15.96
CA HIS A 20 2.41 40.33 17.06
C HIS A 20 1.53 39.47 18.00
N ARG A 21 1.94 39.46 19.28
CA ARG A 21 1.07 39.47 20.48
C ARG A 21 0.33 38.18 20.90
N GLU A 22 0.79 37.67 22.06
CA GLU A 22 0.04 36.97 23.12
C GLU A 22 -0.97 35.88 22.70
N LEU A 23 -0.47 34.67 22.48
CA LEU A 23 -1.07 33.44 22.99
C LEU A 23 0.11 32.51 23.28
N CYS A 24 0.23 32.00 24.51
CA CYS A 24 1.29 31.07 24.88
C CYS A 24 0.72 29.64 24.79
N PRO A 25 0.83 28.93 23.64
CA PRO A 25 0.76 27.48 23.66
C PRO A 25 2.06 26.98 24.27
N ASP A 26 1.97 26.07 25.26
CA ASP A 26 3.07 25.45 25.99
C ASP A 26 4.40 25.52 25.24
N ASP A 27 5.45 26.14 25.82
CA ASP A 27 6.75 26.35 25.17
C ASP A 27 7.31 25.07 24.49
N ASN A 28 6.97 23.90 25.04
CA ASN A 28 7.26 22.60 24.45
C ASN A 28 6.63 22.40 23.06
N LEU A 29 5.37 22.75 22.86
CA LEU A 29 4.66 22.58 21.59
C LEU A 29 5.27 23.48 20.51
N VAL A 30 5.64 24.71 20.86
CA VAL A 30 6.31 25.66 19.94
C VAL A 30 7.69 25.14 19.54
N ILE A 31 8.50 24.67 20.51
CA ILE A 31 9.83 24.11 20.24
C ILE A 31 9.75 22.86 19.36
N VAL A 32 8.84 21.93 19.67
CA VAL A 32 8.60 20.72 18.86
C VAL A 32 8.23 21.10 17.43
N THR A 33 7.40 22.13 17.25
CA THR A 33 6.97 22.58 15.93
C THR A 33 8.13 23.20 15.13
N ILE A 34 8.98 24.02 15.76
CA ILE A 34 10.15 24.64 15.11
C ILE A 34 11.19 23.59 14.71
N ASP A 35 11.49 22.62 15.60
CA ASP A 35 12.45 21.56 15.30
C ASP A 35 11.93 20.58 14.25
N LEU A 36 10.62 20.33 14.21
CA LEU A 36 9.98 19.59 13.13
C LEU A 36 10.15 20.33 11.80
N LEU A 37 9.85 21.63 11.75
CA LEU A 37 10.03 22.46 10.55
C LEU A 37 11.49 22.51 10.07
N ARG A 38 12.45 22.61 10.99
CA ARG A 38 13.90 22.62 10.70
C ARG A 38 14.39 21.26 10.17
N ASN A 39 13.92 20.14 10.73
CA ASN A 39 14.26 18.82 10.22
C ASN A 39 13.59 18.51 8.88
N LEU A 40 12.36 19.00 8.66
CA LEU A 40 11.65 18.90 7.37
C LEU A 40 12.31 19.70 6.25
N THR A 41 13.02 20.80 6.55
CA THR A 41 13.79 21.57 5.57
C THR A 41 15.11 20.89 5.15
N ASN A 42 15.53 19.82 5.83
CA ASN A 42 16.71 19.06 5.43
C ASN A 42 16.41 18.18 4.20
N ARG A 43 17.12 18.43 3.10
CA ARG A 43 16.93 17.76 1.80
C ARG A 43 16.93 16.23 1.87
N LYS A 44 17.68 15.63 2.81
CA LYS A 44 17.72 14.17 2.99
C LYS A 44 16.41 13.62 3.58
N PHE A 45 15.81 14.34 4.50
CA PHE A 45 14.55 13.95 5.13
C PHE A 45 13.35 14.27 4.24
N LEU A 46 13.39 15.41 3.53
CA LEU A 46 12.40 15.73 2.51
C LEU A 46 12.36 14.62 1.45
N ALA A 47 13.52 14.13 0.98
CA ALA A 47 13.58 13.01 0.04
C ALA A 47 12.93 11.74 0.60
N CYS A 48 13.17 11.38 1.88
CA CYS A 48 12.53 10.21 2.51
C CYS A 48 11.00 10.37 2.58
N ILE A 49 10.52 11.54 2.98
CA ILE A 49 9.08 11.82 3.08
C ILE A 49 8.44 11.82 1.70
N LEU A 50 9.09 12.39 0.69
CA LEU A 50 8.60 12.37 -0.69
C LEU A 50 8.56 10.94 -1.26
N ILE A 51 9.57 10.11 -0.98
CA ILE A 51 9.56 8.68 -1.33
C ILE A 51 8.37 7.99 -0.64
N ALA A 52 8.16 8.28 0.65
CA ALA A 52 7.06 7.69 1.41
C ALA A 52 5.67 8.11 0.94
N LEU A 53 5.50 9.37 0.55
CA LEU A 53 4.26 9.90 -0.02
C LEU A 53 4.03 9.39 -1.44
N ARG A 54 5.08 9.13 -2.21
CA ARG A 54 4.98 8.59 -3.57
C ARG A 54 4.55 7.13 -3.57
N ASP A 55 5.07 6.31 -2.65
CA ASP A 55 4.68 4.90 -2.53
C ASP A 55 3.24 4.72 -2.01
N LEU A 56 2.68 5.70 -1.30
CA LEU A 56 1.25 5.70 -0.94
C LEU A 56 0.33 5.59 -2.16
N ARG A 57 0.84 5.86 -3.37
CA ARG A 57 0.10 5.80 -4.63
C ARG A 57 0.34 4.54 -5.46
N SER A 58 1.33 3.69 -5.15
CA SER A 58 1.71 2.55 -6.00
C SER A 58 1.89 1.24 -5.22
N SER A 59 0.80 0.66 -4.73
CA SER A 59 0.80 -0.70 -4.18
C SER A 59 -0.02 -1.65 -5.06
N SER A 60 0.50 -1.98 -6.25
CA SER A 60 0.00 -3.11 -7.03
C SER A 60 0.98 -4.28 -6.95
N PRO A 61 0.78 -5.25 -6.05
CA PRO A 61 1.61 -6.45 -6.01
C PRO A 61 1.20 -7.39 -7.16
N PHE A 62 1.84 -7.25 -8.31
CA PHE A 62 1.60 -8.13 -9.47
C PHE A 62 2.36 -9.46 -9.31
N GLY A 63 1.85 -10.34 -8.45
CA GLY A 63 2.42 -11.69 -8.24
C GLY A 63 2.16 -12.66 -9.41
N TYR A 64 0.97 -12.60 -10.02
CA TYR A 64 0.54 -13.59 -11.03
C TYR A 64 0.43 -13.05 -12.46
N ARG A 65 0.89 -11.82 -12.71
CA ARG A 65 0.74 -11.17 -14.02
C ARG A 65 1.19 -12.04 -15.18
N LYS A 66 2.39 -12.62 -15.06
CA LYS A 66 2.98 -13.45 -16.13
C LYS A 66 2.20 -14.73 -16.39
N VAL A 67 1.66 -15.34 -15.32
CA VAL A 67 0.85 -16.55 -15.43
C VAL A 67 -0.46 -16.20 -16.10
N PHE A 68 -1.12 -15.12 -15.66
CA PHE A 68 -2.32 -14.59 -16.30
C PHE A 68 -2.10 -14.29 -17.78
N GLU A 69 -1.04 -13.56 -18.14
CA GLU A 69 -0.71 -13.23 -19.55
C GLU A 69 -0.55 -14.48 -20.41
N GLN A 70 0.09 -15.53 -19.88
CA GLN A 70 0.21 -16.81 -20.57
C GLN A 70 -1.16 -17.49 -20.77
N TYR A 71 -2.00 -17.49 -19.75
CA TYR A 71 -3.36 -18.05 -19.85
C TYR A 71 -4.22 -17.25 -20.83
N ALA A 72 -4.19 -15.93 -20.75
CA ALA A 72 -4.94 -15.04 -21.63
C ALA A 72 -4.59 -15.30 -23.10
N ALA A 73 -3.30 -15.39 -23.44
CA ALA A 73 -2.86 -15.65 -24.80
C ALA A 73 -3.36 -17.01 -25.34
N ILE A 74 -3.35 -18.07 -24.53
CA ILE A 74 -3.77 -19.40 -24.99
C ILE A 74 -5.31 -19.50 -25.04
N LEU A 75 -6.01 -18.86 -24.10
CA LEU A 75 -7.48 -18.82 -24.07
C LEU A 75 -8.04 -18.00 -25.23
N GLU A 76 -7.43 -16.86 -25.56
CA GLU A 76 -7.83 -16.01 -26.70
C GLU A 76 -7.68 -16.75 -28.04
N GLN A 77 -6.63 -17.56 -28.18
CA GLN A 77 -6.45 -18.42 -29.37
C GLN A 77 -7.50 -19.51 -29.49
N LYS A 78 -7.91 -20.14 -28.37
CA LYS A 78 -8.87 -21.26 -28.38
C LYS A 78 -10.33 -20.79 -28.41
N TYR A 79 -10.63 -19.66 -27.77
CA TYR A 79 -11.98 -19.10 -27.62
C TYR A 79 -11.99 -17.60 -27.97
N PRO A 80 -11.97 -17.25 -29.27
CA PRO A 80 -11.88 -15.86 -29.71
C PRO A 80 -13.13 -15.02 -29.37
N SER A 81 -14.23 -15.65 -28.95
CA SER A 81 -15.46 -14.98 -28.52
C SER A 81 -15.51 -14.65 -27.03
N LEU A 82 -14.55 -15.12 -26.22
CA LEU A 82 -14.50 -14.82 -24.78
C LEU A 82 -13.72 -13.54 -24.51
N ALA A 83 -14.32 -12.60 -23.78
CA ALA A 83 -13.61 -11.46 -23.23
C ALA A 83 -12.83 -11.88 -21.98
N ILE A 84 -11.51 -11.69 -21.98
CA ILE A 84 -10.64 -12.07 -20.87
C ILE A 84 -10.24 -10.80 -20.13
N GLU A 85 -10.67 -10.69 -18.88
CA GLU A 85 -10.32 -9.58 -18.00
C GLU A 85 -9.44 -10.08 -16.85
N GLY A 86 -8.49 -9.24 -16.44
CA GLY A 86 -7.54 -9.55 -15.38
C GLY A 86 -7.63 -8.51 -14.27
N GLU A 87 -8.13 -8.92 -13.11
CA GLU A 87 -8.21 -8.08 -11.92
C GLU A 87 -7.33 -8.62 -10.78
N ASN A 88 -6.91 -7.73 -9.88
CA ASN A 88 -6.24 -8.14 -8.66
C ASN A 88 -7.27 -8.63 -7.65
N HIS A 89 -7.12 -9.87 -7.18
CA HIS A 89 -7.98 -10.40 -6.13
C HIS A 89 -7.90 -9.49 -4.88
N PRO A 90 -9.04 -8.99 -4.36
CA PRO A 90 -9.03 -8.07 -3.25
C PRO A 90 -8.48 -8.75 -1.99
N PRO A 91 -7.62 -8.07 -1.19
CA PRO A 91 -7.23 -8.59 0.11
C PRO A 91 -8.43 -8.77 1.03
N PRO A 92 -8.45 -9.80 1.88
CA PRO A 92 -9.52 -9.99 2.84
C PRO A 92 -9.63 -8.74 3.73
N PHE A 93 -10.86 -8.38 4.10
CA PHE A 93 -11.19 -7.10 4.73
C PHE A 93 -10.31 -6.78 5.94
N ILE A 94 -10.02 -7.78 6.79
CA ILE A 94 -9.15 -7.61 7.96
C ILE A 94 -7.73 -7.24 7.55
N ASN A 95 -7.14 -7.92 6.58
CA ASN A 95 -5.78 -7.63 6.12
C ASN A 95 -5.69 -6.25 5.47
N GLN A 96 -6.72 -5.85 4.72
CA GLN A 96 -6.80 -4.51 4.14
C GLN A 96 -6.82 -3.43 5.23
N LYS A 97 -7.59 -3.65 6.31
CA LYS A 97 -7.63 -2.72 7.46
C LYS A 97 -6.31 -2.67 8.22
N ILE A 98 -5.66 -3.81 8.43
CA ILE A 98 -4.34 -3.87 9.07
C ILE A 98 -3.31 -3.13 8.19
N ALA A 99 -3.31 -3.34 6.87
CA ALA A 99 -2.41 -2.66 5.96
C ALA A 99 -2.62 -1.13 5.96
N GLN A 100 -3.89 -0.67 5.95
CA GLN A 100 -4.22 0.76 6.07
C GLN A 100 -3.72 1.35 7.39
N PHE A 101 -3.96 0.64 8.50
CA PHE A 101 -3.48 1.06 9.82
C PHE A 101 -1.94 1.10 9.88
N LEU A 102 -1.26 0.09 9.33
CA LEU A 102 0.20 0.05 9.27
C LEU A 102 0.77 1.22 8.48
N GLY A 103 0.11 1.62 7.38
CA GLY A 103 0.48 2.80 6.61
C GLY A 103 0.41 4.10 7.40
N ILE A 104 -0.63 4.28 8.23
CA ILE A 104 -0.75 5.45 9.12
C ILE A 104 0.33 5.43 10.20
N VAL A 105 0.51 4.28 10.86
CA VAL A 105 1.52 4.10 11.92
C VAL A 105 2.94 4.34 11.37
N LYS A 106 3.23 3.88 10.16
CA LYS A 106 4.51 4.12 9.45
C LYS A 106 4.83 5.61 9.35
N ILE A 107 3.86 6.42 8.92
CA ILE A 107 4.05 7.87 8.81
C ILE A 107 4.23 8.52 10.18
N LEU A 108 3.45 8.12 11.19
CA LEU A 108 3.59 8.64 12.55
C LEU A 108 4.95 8.31 13.17
N LEU A 109 5.45 7.08 13.00
CA LEU A 109 6.77 6.67 13.48
C LEU A 109 7.90 7.46 12.80
N ILE A 110 7.81 7.67 11.49
CA ILE A 110 8.77 8.48 10.74
C ILE A 110 8.78 9.92 11.27
N LEU A 111 7.60 10.54 11.44
CA LEU A 111 7.51 11.89 11.99
C LEU A 111 8.09 11.98 13.40
N LEU A 112 7.84 10.98 14.23
CA LEU A 112 8.31 10.92 15.61
C LEU A 112 9.86 10.79 15.67
N VAL A 113 10.46 9.94 14.84
CA VAL A 113 11.94 9.84 14.72
C VAL A 113 12.54 11.15 14.19
N VAL A 114 11.92 11.75 13.18
CA VAL A 114 12.38 13.02 12.58
C VAL A 114 12.27 14.17 13.57
N SER A 115 11.22 14.22 14.39
CA SER A 115 11.01 15.27 15.39
C SER A 115 12.15 15.35 16.41
N GLY A 116 12.86 14.25 16.66
CA GLY A 116 13.90 14.25 17.68
C GLY A 116 13.38 14.13 19.12
N THR A 117 12.06 14.23 19.34
CA THR A 117 11.47 14.40 20.67
C THR A 117 11.42 13.08 21.44
N ASN A 118 12.07 13.04 22.61
CA ASN A 118 12.12 11.83 23.42
C ASN A 118 10.83 11.64 24.23
N VAL A 119 9.83 11.00 23.61
CA VAL A 119 8.54 10.68 24.23
C VAL A 119 8.66 9.80 25.47
N PHE A 120 9.70 8.97 25.59
CA PHE A 120 9.91 8.10 26.76
C PHE A 120 10.23 8.93 28.00
N MET A 121 11.07 9.95 27.84
CA MET A 121 11.40 10.88 28.92
C MET A 121 10.18 11.69 29.37
N HIS A 122 9.29 12.07 28.45
CA HIS A 122 8.02 12.73 28.79
C HIS A 122 7.04 11.82 29.54
N LEU A 123 7.10 10.51 29.31
CA LEU A 123 6.29 9.51 30.02
C LEU A 123 6.92 9.07 31.35
N GLY A 124 8.07 9.63 31.74
CA GLY A 124 8.79 9.27 32.97
C GLY A 124 9.43 7.89 32.93
N VAL A 125 9.61 7.31 31.73
CA VAL A 125 10.21 5.99 31.52
C VAL A 125 11.64 6.15 31.03
N ASN A 126 12.54 5.25 31.46
CA ASN A 126 13.91 5.26 30.95
C ASN A 126 13.94 5.08 29.43
N THR A 127 14.76 5.89 28.76
CA THR A 127 14.91 5.85 27.32
C THR A 127 15.52 4.52 26.88
N PRO A 128 14.88 3.75 26.00
CA PRO A 128 15.44 2.50 25.51
C PRO A 128 16.62 2.76 24.55
N SER A 129 17.63 1.89 24.56
CA SER A 129 18.82 2.01 23.69
C SER A 129 18.51 2.03 22.20
N VAL A 130 17.43 1.36 21.78
CA VAL A 130 16.93 1.40 20.40
C VAL A 130 16.52 2.82 20.00
N TRP A 131 15.88 3.55 20.90
CA TRP A 131 15.51 4.95 20.66
C TRP A 131 16.75 5.84 20.54
N GLU A 132 17.73 5.67 21.41
CA GLU A 132 18.98 6.42 21.31
C GLU A 132 19.68 6.18 19.96
N TRP A 133 19.70 4.93 19.50
CA TRP A 133 20.23 4.58 18.18
C TRP A 133 19.45 5.24 17.04
N THR A 134 18.12 5.30 17.11
CA THR A 134 17.33 6.01 16.08
C THR A 134 17.64 7.50 16.08
N GLN A 135 17.88 8.12 17.24
CA GLN A 135 18.23 9.54 17.32
C GLN A 135 19.63 9.84 16.79
N GLN A 136 20.57 8.90 16.93
CA GLN A 136 21.92 8.98 16.34
C GLN A 136 21.89 8.79 14.82
N ASN A 137 20.98 7.94 14.32
CA ASN A 137 20.94 7.50 12.91
C ASN A 137 19.56 7.74 12.26
N LYS A 138 18.98 8.93 12.45
CA LYS A 138 17.60 9.29 12.06
C LYS A 138 17.24 8.93 10.61
N PHE A 139 18.16 9.19 9.67
CA PHE A 139 17.93 8.89 8.26
C PHE A 139 17.83 7.38 7.99
N TYR A 140 18.76 6.60 8.54
CA TYR A 140 18.74 5.13 8.40
C TYR A 140 17.54 4.51 9.10
N ALA A 141 17.19 5.00 10.30
CA ALA A 141 16.01 4.57 11.03
C ALA A 141 14.71 4.82 10.24
N CYS A 142 14.59 6.00 9.62
CA CYS A 142 13.47 6.36 8.75
C CYS A 142 13.35 5.40 7.56
N LEU A 143 14.47 5.14 6.85
CA LEU A 143 14.48 4.23 5.71
C LEU A 143 14.16 2.78 6.12
N MET A 144 14.76 2.25 7.18
CA MET A 144 14.47 0.90 7.66
C MET A 144 12.99 0.75 8.04
N THR A 145 12.43 1.71 8.78
CA THR A 145 11.01 1.71 9.16
C THR A 145 10.13 1.71 7.92
N PHE A 146 10.46 2.55 6.94
CA PHE A 146 9.71 2.64 5.70
C PHE A 146 9.71 1.33 4.90
N PHE A 147 10.89 0.75 4.66
CA PHE A 147 11.02 -0.51 3.92
C PHE A 147 10.39 -1.69 4.65
N LEU A 148 10.57 -1.78 5.97
CA LEU A 148 10.02 -2.87 6.76
C LEU A 148 8.48 -2.83 6.77
N CYS A 149 7.89 -1.66 7.01
CA CYS A 149 6.45 -1.49 6.95
C CYS A 149 5.90 -1.78 5.54
N ASN A 150 6.57 -1.31 4.48
CA ASN A 150 6.17 -1.63 3.10
C ASN A 150 6.27 -3.13 2.78
N ALA A 151 7.27 -3.83 3.30
CA ALA A 151 7.39 -5.27 3.13
C ALA A 151 6.22 -6.00 3.80
N ILE A 152 5.86 -5.61 5.02
CA ILE A 152 4.74 -6.19 5.77
C ILE A 152 3.39 -5.83 5.12
N GLU A 153 3.18 -4.56 4.74
CA GLU A 153 2.00 -4.12 3.97
C GLU A 153 1.86 -4.92 2.67
N GLY A 154 2.96 -5.13 1.95
CA GLY A 154 2.98 -5.92 0.72
C GLY A 154 2.57 -7.38 0.95
N GLN A 155 2.98 -8.00 2.06
CA GLN A 155 2.54 -9.34 2.44
C GLN A 155 1.05 -9.39 2.82
N LEU A 156 0.54 -8.36 3.50
CA LEU A 156 -0.87 -8.29 3.90
C LEU A 156 -1.82 -8.08 2.71
N ILE A 157 -1.39 -7.28 1.71
CA ILE A 157 -2.17 -7.00 0.50
C ILE A 157 -2.07 -8.16 -0.51
N SER A 158 -0.94 -8.86 -0.56
CA SER A 158 -0.75 -10.01 -1.44
C SER A 158 -1.51 -11.23 -0.90
N THR A 159 -2.72 -11.47 -1.39
CA THR A 159 -3.52 -12.65 -1.01
C THR A 159 -2.95 -13.98 -1.47
N GLY A 160 -2.03 -13.95 -2.44
CA GLY A 160 -1.54 -15.17 -3.09
C GLY A 160 -2.64 -15.94 -3.85
N ALA A 161 -3.84 -15.37 -3.97
CA ALA A 161 -4.96 -15.98 -4.66
C ALA A 161 -4.78 -15.91 -6.18
N PHE A 162 -5.24 -16.94 -6.85
CA PHE A 162 -5.37 -16.98 -8.30
C PHE A 162 -6.69 -17.68 -8.58
N GLU A 163 -7.65 -16.91 -9.07
CA GLU A 163 -9.01 -17.37 -9.28
C GLU A 163 -9.40 -17.12 -10.73
N ILE A 164 -10.16 -18.06 -11.30
CA ILE A 164 -10.69 -17.97 -12.66
C ILE A 164 -12.20 -18.12 -12.55
N THR A 165 -12.92 -17.14 -13.06
CA THR A 165 -14.38 -17.14 -13.18
C THR A 165 -14.77 -17.08 -14.65
N LEU A 166 -15.93 -17.64 -14.98
CA LEU A 166 -16.54 -17.54 -16.31
C LEU A 166 -18.01 -17.17 -16.13
N ASN A 167 -18.42 -16.00 -16.62
CA ASN A 167 -19.77 -15.45 -16.43
C ASN A 167 -20.20 -15.46 -14.95
N ASP A 168 -19.35 -14.93 -14.06
CA ASP A 168 -19.55 -14.89 -12.61
C ASP A 168 -19.60 -16.25 -11.88
N VAL A 169 -19.37 -17.35 -12.58
CA VAL A 169 -19.27 -18.69 -11.98
C VAL A 169 -17.80 -19.02 -11.70
N PRO A 170 -17.40 -19.36 -10.46
CA PRO A 170 -16.03 -19.73 -10.15
C PRO A 170 -15.69 -21.09 -10.77
N LEU A 171 -14.70 -21.10 -11.66
CA LEU A 171 -14.17 -22.32 -12.29
C LEU A 171 -12.98 -22.88 -11.51
N TRP A 172 -12.14 -22.00 -10.96
CA TRP A 172 -10.96 -22.42 -10.21
C TRP A 172 -10.60 -21.41 -9.13
N SER A 173 -10.24 -21.90 -7.94
CA SER A 173 -9.54 -21.11 -6.93
C SER A 173 -8.28 -21.83 -6.46
N LYS A 174 -7.14 -21.15 -6.52
CA LYS A 174 -5.88 -21.63 -5.93
C LYS A 174 -5.99 -21.78 -4.41
N LEU A 175 -6.79 -20.95 -3.74
CA LEU A 175 -6.94 -21.02 -2.28
C LEU A 175 -7.60 -22.34 -1.84
N GLU A 176 -8.53 -22.85 -2.65
CA GLU A 176 -9.22 -24.11 -2.37
C GLU A 176 -8.40 -25.33 -2.81
N THR A 177 -7.79 -25.25 -3.99
CA THR A 177 -7.10 -26.38 -4.62
C THR A 177 -5.63 -26.50 -4.24
N GLY A 178 -5.03 -25.45 -3.67
CA GLY A 178 -3.61 -25.36 -3.31
C GLY A 178 -2.65 -25.27 -4.52
N ARG A 179 -3.15 -25.31 -5.75
CA ARG A 179 -2.35 -25.29 -6.98
C ARG A 179 -3.02 -24.47 -8.09
N ILE A 180 -2.23 -24.12 -9.11
CA ILE A 180 -2.73 -23.53 -10.35
C ILE A 180 -3.17 -24.69 -11.26
N PRO A 181 -4.29 -24.57 -12.01
CA PRO A 181 -4.73 -25.66 -12.89
C PRO A 181 -3.72 -25.85 -14.01
N GLN A 182 -3.70 -27.02 -14.64
CA GLN A 182 -2.97 -27.16 -15.91
C GLN A 182 -3.86 -26.65 -17.07
N PRO A 183 -3.28 -26.13 -18.17
CA PRO A 183 -4.09 -25.64 -19.29
C PRO A 183 -5.14 -26.63 -19.81
N PRO A 184 -4.85 -27.95 -19.97
CA PRO A 184 -5.86 -28.92 -20.41
C PRO A 184 -7.03 -29.09 -19.43
N GLU A 185 -6.76 -29.02 -18.13
CA GLU A 185 -7.77 -29.13 -17.06
C GLU A 185 -8.71 -27.92 -17.09
N LEU A 186 -8.14 -26.71 -17.24
CA LEU A 186 -8.91 -25.49 -17.38
C LEU A 186 -9.82 -25.52 -18.62
N PHE A 187 -9.30 -26.00 -19.76
CA PHE A 187 -10.10 -26.12 -20.97
C PHE A 187 -11.29 -27.05 -20.83
N GLN A 188 -11.11 -28.20 -20.17
CA GLN A 188 -12.21 -29.14 -19.93
C GLN A 188 -13.31 -28.48 -19.08
N MET A 189 -12.94 -27.70 -18.06
CA MET A 189 -13.90 -26.99 -17.23
C MET A 189 -14.67 -25.92 -18.01
N ILE A 190 -13.97 -25.14 -18.85
CA ILE A 190 -14.60 -24.15 -19.72
C ILE A 190 -15.54 -24.83 -20.72
N ASP A 191 -15.08 -25.88 -21.40
CA ASP A 191 -15.87 -26.62 -22.39
C ASP A 191 -17.13 -27.20 -21.73
N ASN A 192 -17.01 -27.80 -20.55
CA ASN A 192 -18.15 -28.31 -19.78
C ASN A 192 -19.13 -27.20 -19.41
N HIS A 193 -18.63 -26.04 -18.94
CA HIS A 193 -19.47 -24.91 -18.55
C HIS A 193 -20.20 -24.29 -19.75
N LEU A 194 -19.52 -24.14 -20.90
CA LEU A 194 -20.11 -23.63 -22.14
C LEU A 194 -21.16 -24.60 -22.71
N ASN A 195 -20.90 -25.91 -22.65
CA ASN A 195 -21.86 -26.95 -23.08
C ASN A 195 -23.09 -27.00 -22.17
N MET A 196 -22.93 -26.73 -20.86
CA MET A 196 -24.04 -26.63 -19.90
C MET A 196 -24.81 -25.31 -19.99
N ALA A 197 -24.20 -24.24 -20.48
CA ALA A 197 -24.85 -22.96 -20.74
C ALA A 197 -25.60 -22.92 -22.09
N SER A 198 -25.28 -23.83 -23.02
CA SER A 198 -25.88 -23.92 -24.36
C SER A 198 -26.97 -25.01 -24.62
N PRO A 199 -27.63 -25.65 -23.62
CA PRO A 199 -28.63 -26.69 -23.91
C PRO A 199 -30.02 -26.16 -24.37
N GLN A 200 -30.17 -24.86 -24.67
CA GLN A 200 -31.47 -24.23 -25.00
C GLN A 200 -31.39 -23.36 -26.27
N LEU A 201 -30.80 -23.85 -27.36
CA LEU A 201 -30.91 -23.21 -28.69
C LEU A 201 -31.27 -24.22 -29.79
N SER A 202 -32.03 -25.25 -29.41
CA SER A 202 -32.59 -26.25 -30.31
C SER A 202 -34.00 -26.67 -29.88
N LEU A 203 -34.88 -25.69 -29.58
CA LEU A 203 -36.34 -25.90 -29.53
C LEU A 203 -37.08 -24.62 -29.94
N ASP A 204 -37.01 -24.24 -31.21
CA ASP A 204 -38.24 -24.08 -32.00
C ASP A 204 -37.87 -24.24 -33.48
N SER A 205 -38.71 -24.99 -34.19
CA SER A 205 -38.51 -25.44 -35.57
C SER A 205 -38.94 -24.40 -36.60
#